data_AF-A0A4V6M0Q2-F1
#
_entry.id   AF-A0A4V6M0Q2-F1
#
_cell.length_a   1.000
_cell.length_b   1.000
_cell.length_c   1.000
_cell.angle_alpha   90.00
_cell.angle_beta   90.00
_cell.angle_gamma   90.00
#
_symmetry.space_group_name_H-M   'P 1'
#
loop_
_entity.id
_entity.type
_entity.pdbx_description
1 polymer ?
#
loop_
_entity_poly.entity_id
_entity_poly.type
_entity_poly.pdbx_seq_one_letter_code
_entity_poly.pdbx_strand_id
1 'polypeptide(L)'
;MITQPTNHPGRVTVIAPDGTETVKPADAMPDWLKFARGRDGGTVPVVLIAQVRSGVGFTFHSYGPDGRLVAVTASLGNLPVAPPDRVSGWF
;
A
#
# COMPACT_ATOMS: atom_id res chain seq x y z
N MET A 1 -10.99 -17.47 17.01
CA MET A 1 -11.54 -16.63 15.93
C MET A 1 -10.70 -15.36 15.86
N ILE A 2 -9.97 -15.15 14.78
CA ILE A 2 -9.27 -13.88 14.53
C ILE A 2 -10.23 -13.01 13.73
N THR A 3 -10.88 -12.07 14.41
CA THR A 3 -11.69 -11.03 13.78
C THR A 3 -10.75 -10.12 12.98
N GLN A 4 -10.66 -10.32 11.67
CA GLN A 4 -9.97 -9.41 10.77
C GLN A 4 -10.84 -8.15 10.64
N PRO A 5 -10.48 -7.00 11.25
CA PRO A 5 -11.29 -5.81 11.14
C PRO A 5 -10.73 -4.96 10.01
N THR A 6 -11.39 -4.97 8.86
CA THR A 6 -11.75 -3.79 8.04
C THR A 6 -12.11 -4.25 6.63
N ASN A 7 -13.39 -4.11 6.29
CA ASN A 7 -13.91 -4.41 4.96
C ASN A 7 -13.31 -3.38 3.99
N HIS A 8 -12.22 -3.74 3.32
CA HIS A 8 -11.69 -2.92 2.25
C HIS A 8 -12.80 -2.74 1.19
N PRO A 9 -12.99 -1.56 0.58
CA PRO A 9 -14.04 -1.33 -0.43
C PRO A 9 -13.88 -2.13 -1.74
N GLY A 10 -13.01 -3.14 -1.76
CA GLY A 10 -12.85 -4.10 -2.85
C GLY A 10 -12.05 -3.61 -4.06
N ARG A 11 -11.78 -2.31 -4.19
CA ARG A 11 -11.02 -1.74 -5.32
C ARG A 11 -9.98 -0.72 -4.87
N VAL A 12 -8.87 -0.69 -5.59
CA VAL A 12 -7.79 0.27 -5.43
C VAL A 12 -7.47 0.86 -6.79
N THR A 13 -7.50 2.19 -6.91
CA THR A 13 -7.02 2.90 -8.08
C THR A 13 -5.51 3.08 -7.97
N VAL A 14 -4.76 2.73 -9.00
CA VAL A 14 -3.32 2.94 -9.08
C VAL A 14 -3.06 3.94 -10.18
N ILE A 15 -2.44 5.07 -9.83
CA ILE A 15 -1.95 6.07 -10.77
C ILE A 15 -0.47 5.80 -11.00
N ALA A 16 -0.12 5.45 -12.23
CA ALA A 16 1.26 5.27 -12.65
C ALA A 16 1.96 6.64 -12.83
N PRO A 17 3.31 6.67 -12.89
CA PRO A 17 4.05 7.93 -12.98
C PRO A 17 3.82 8.73 -14.27
N ASP A 18 3.28 8.10 -15.30
CA ASP A 18 2.84 8.72 -16.57
C ASP A 18 1.43 9.32 -16.47
N GLY A 19 0.77 9.21 -15.32
CA GLY A 19 -0.61 9.62 -15.09
C GLY A 19 -1.66 8.58 -15.48
N THR A 20 -1.24 7.41 -15.97
CA THR A 20 -2.17 6.34 -16.33
C THR A 20 -2.85 5.79 -15.08
N GLU A 21 -4.18 5.80 -15.07
CA GLU A 21 -4.97 5.23 -13.97
C GLU A 21 -5.38 3.80 -14.28
N THR A 22 -5.25 2.91 -13.30
CA THR A 22 -5.71 1.53 -13.40
C THR A 22 -6.44 1.12 -12.14
N VAL A 23 -7.67 0.63 -12.27
CA VAL A 23 -8.43 0.09 -11.14
C VAL A 23 -8.10 -1.39 -10.99
N LYS A 24 -7.66 -1.79 -9.80
CA LYS A 24 -7.37 -3.19 -9.45
C LYS A 24 -8.27 -3.65 -8.31
N PRO A 25 -8.66 -4.94 -8.30
CA PRO A 25 -9.32 -5.51 -7.14
C PRO A 25 -8.34 -5.49 -5.97
N ALA A 26 -8.84 -5.08 -4.80
CA ALA A 26 -8.04 -5.02 -3.59
C ALA A 26 -7.51 -6.41 -3.22
N ASP A 27 -8.25 -7.48 -3.48
CA ASP A 27 -7.84 -8.85 -3.18
C ASP A 27 -6.61 -9.31 -3.96
N ALA A 28 -6.32 -8.70 -5.11
CA ALA A 28 -5.12 -8.98 -5.91
C ALA A 28 -3.88 -8.21 -5.44
N MET A 29 -4.01 -7.35 -4.43
CA MET A 29 -2.89 -6.61 -3.85
C MET A 29 -2.32 -7.32 -2.62
N PRO A 30 -1.11 -6.97 -2.17
CA PRO A 30 -0.63 -7.39 -0.87
C PRO A 30 -1.23 -6.51 0.25
N ASP A 31 -1.41 -7.07 1.45
CA ASP A 31 -2.13 -6.38 2.54
C ASP A 31 -1.44 -5.08 3.00
N TRP A 32 -0.11 -5.03 2.95
CA TRP A 32 0.66 -3.81 3.25
C TRP A 32 0.36 -2.64 2.28
N LEU A 33 -0.26 -2.94 1.14
CA LEU A 33 -0.66 -1.97 0.13
C LEU A 33 -2.17 -1.65 0.19
N LYS A 34 -2.99 -2.59 0.66
CA LYS A 34 -4.44 -2.42 0.88
C LYS A 34 -4.77 -1.63 2.13
N PHE A 35 -3.89 -1.68 3.13
CA PHE A 35 -4.16 -1.10 4.43
C PHE A 35 -2.97 -0.28 4.91
N ALA A 36 -3.28 0.87 5.49
CA ALA A 36 -2.31 1.73 6.15
C ALA A 36 -2.70 1.93 7.62
N ARG A 37 -1.70 2.29 8.43
CA ARG A 37 -1.92 2.77 9.78
C ARG A 37 -2.37 4.23 9.69
N GLY A 38 -3.61 4.50 10.06
CA GLY A 38 -4.14 5.86 10.19
C GLY A 38 -3.48 6.61 11.33
N ARG A 39 -3.67 7.95 11.34
CA ARG A 39 -3.13 8.85 12.37
C ARG A 39 -3.52 8.45 13.79
N ASP A 40 -4.73 7.91 13.95
CA ASP A 40 -5.27 7.51 15.25
C ASP A 40 -4.86 6.09 15.65
N GLY A 41 -3.92 5.47 14.91
CA GLY A 41 -3.47 4.09 15.11
C GLY A 41 -4.44 3.02 14.60
N GLY A 42 -5.61 3.41 14.08
CA GLY A 42 -6.56 2.52 13.41
C GLY A 42 -6.08 2.05 12.04
N THR A 43 -6.63 0.95 11.55
CA THR A 43 -6.41 0.45 10.19
C THR A 43 -7.28 1.22 9.21
N VAL A 44 -6.69 1.81 8.18
CA VAL A 44 -7.39 2.57 7.14
C VAL A 44 -7.24 1.86 5.80
N PRO A 45 -8.32 1.58 5.06
CA PRO A 45 -8.22 1.00 3.72
C PRO A 45 -7.62 2.02 2.75
N VAL A 46 -6.75 1.55 1.87
CA VAL A 46 -6.09 2.35 0.84
C VAL A 46 -6.88 2.21 -0.45
N VAL A 47 -7.53 3.27 -0.91
CA VAL A 47 -8.36 3.22 -2.13
C VAL A 47 -7.66 3.77 -3.36
N LEU A 48 -6.57 4.53 -3.15
CA LEU A 48 -5.81 5.16 -4.21
C LEU A 48 -4.31 5.09 -3.90
N ILE A 49 -3.51 4.76 -4.90
CA ILE A 49 -2.05 4.71 -4.83
C ILE A 49 -1.48 5.49 -5.99
N ALA A 50 -0.78 6.58 -5.70
CA ALA A 50 -0.04 7.32 -6.72
C ALA A 50 1.44 6.94 -6.69
N GLN A 51 1.94 6.44 -7.82
CA GLN A 51 3.35 6.15 -8.01
C GLN A 51 4.06 7.40 -8.50
N VAL A 52 5.04 7.86 -7.74
CA VAL A 52 5.84 9.04 -8.05
C VAL A 52 7.26 8.58 -8.33
N ARG A 53 7.84 8.96 -9.47
CA ARG A 53 9.26 8.71 -9.73
C ARG A 53 10.10 9.48 -8.72
N SER A 54 11.04 8.79 -8.10
CA SER A 54 11.98 9.37 -7.16
C SER A 54 13.38 8.89 -7.49
N GLY A 55 14.19 9.72 -8.16
CA GLY A 55 15.59 9.46 -8.51
C GLY A 55 15.87 8.06 -9.07
N VAL A 56 16.17 7.11 -8.18
CA VAL A 56 16.53 5.71 -8.45
C VAL A 56 15.37 4.70 -8.25
N GLY A 57 14.13 5.14 -8.06
CA GLY A 57 12.99 4.27 -7.79
C GLY A 57 11.62 4.96 -7.84
N PHE A 58 10.68 4.43 -7.07
CA PHE A 58 9.31 4.94 -6.97
C PHE A 58 8.91 5.16 -5.52
N THR A 59 8.13 6.22 -5.29
CA THR A 59 7.45 6.46 -4.03
C THR A 59 5.96 6.23 -4.23
N PHE A 60 5.38 5.34 -3.43
CA PHE A 60 3.95 5.10 -3.39
C PHE A 60 3.31 6.05 -2.37
N HIS A 61 2.40 6.89 -2.85
CA HIS A 61 1.52 7.70 -2.00
C HIS A 61 0.19 6.99 -1.89
N SER A 62 -0.12 6.49 -0.71
CA SER A 62 -1.35 5.75 -0.42
C SER A 62 -2.37 6.67 0.22
N TYR A 63 -3.59 6.69 -0.32
CA TYR A 63 -4.68 7.54 0.14
C TYR A 63 -5.86 6.72 0.65
N GLY A 64 -6.44 7.19 1.75
CA GLY A 64 -7.65 6.65 2.33
C GLY A 64 -8.91 7.02 1.54
N PRO A 65 -10.08 6.45 1.91
CA PRO A 65 -11.37 6.73 1.28
C PRO A 65 -11.83 8.19 1.44
N ASP A 66 -11.28 8.91 2.42
CA ASP A 66 -11.49 10.35 2.64
C ASP A 66 -10.58 11.22 1.76
N GLY A 67 -9.77 10.62 0.88
CA GLY A 67 -8.81 11.31 0.01
C GLY A 67 -7.56 11.80 0.73
N ARG A 68 -7.36 11.47 2.00
CA ARG A 68 -6.16 11.88 2.75
C ARG A 68 -5.02 10.90 2.53
N LEU A 69 -3.80 11.44 2.50
CA LEU A 69 -2.58 10.64 2.47
C LEU A 69 -2.43 9.90 3.81
N VAL A 70 -2.35 8.58 3.76
CA VAL A 70 -2.25 7.70 4.94
C VAL A 70 -0.90 6.99 5.05
N ALA A 71 -0.20 6.79 3.93
CA ALA A 71 1.14 6.23 3.95
C ALA A 71 1.97 6.71 2.75
N VAL A 72 3.28 6.79 2.96
CA VAL A 72 4.28 7.02 1.92
C VAL A 72 5.31 5.90 2.02
N THR A 73 5.48 5.13 0.94
CA THR A 73 6.42 4.00 0.92
C THR A 73 7.37 4.17 -0.26
N ALA A 74 8.67 4.26 0.03
CA ALA A 74 9.69 4.27 -1.00
C ALA A 74 10.02 2.83 -1.42
N SER A 75 10.11 2.60 -2.72
CA SER A 75 10.64 1.39 -3.33
C SER A 75 11.80 1.78 -4.22
N LEU A 76 13.00 1.36 -3.83
CA LEU A 76 14.20 1.53 -4.63
C LEU A 76 14.08 0.58 -5.82
N GLY A 77 14.13 1.13 -7.04
CA GLY A 77 13.99 0.38 -8.27
C GLY A 77 15.25 -0.44 -8.54
N ASN A 78 15.48 -1.50 -7.74
CA ASN A 78 16.31 -2.67 -8.07
C ASN A 78 16.42 -3.73 -6.96
N LEU A 79 15.61 -3.70 -5.91
CA LEU A 79 15.58 -4.80 -4.93
C LEU A 79 14.30 -5.61 -5.11
N PRO A 80 14.34 -6.96 -5.22
CA PRO A 80 13.14 -7.75 -5.01
C PRO A 80 12.55 -7.31 -3.67
N VAL A 81 11.29 -6.90 -3.67
CA VAL A 81 10.55 -6.66 -2.43
C VAL A 81 10.41 -8.02 -1.77
N ALA A 82 11.44 -8.43 -1.03
CA ALA A 82 11.31 -9.52 -0.10
C ALA A 82 10.20 -9.12 0.87
N PRO A 83 9.23 -9.99 1.18
CA PRO A 83 8.38 -9.77 2.35
C PRO A 83 9.31 -9.49 3.54
N PRO A 84 8.89 -8.70 4.55
CA PRO A 84 9.67 -8.57 5.76
C PRO A 84 9.89 -9.99 6.29
N ASP A 85 11.10 -10.50 6.09
CA ASP A 85 11.45 -11.86 6.44
C ASP A 85 11.20 -11.96 7.94
N ARG A 86 10.46 -12.99 8.34
CA ARG A 86 10.34 -13.35 9.75
C ARG A 86 11.76 -13.60 10.24
N VAL A 87 12.40 -12.61 10.84
CA VAL A 87 13.46 -12.88 11.81
C VAL A 87 12.77 -13.34 13.09
N SER A 88 12.24 -14.55 13.02
CA SER A 88 11.79 -15.37 14.13
C SER A 88 12.59 -16.66 14.07
N GLY A 89 13.59 -16.76 14.96
CA GLY A 89 14.06 -18.04 15.47
C GLY A 89 15.41 -18.56 14.96
N TRP A 90 16.38 -18.53 15.89
CA TRP A 90 17.47 -19.51 16.15
C TRP A 90 18.53 -19.64 15.04
N PHE A 91 19.85 -19.57 15.33
CA PHE A 91 20.67 -20.30 16.30
C PHE A 91 21.82 -19.45 16.84
#